data_AF-A0A447U400-F1
#
_entry.id   AF-A0A447U400-F1
#
_cell.length_a   1.000
_cell.length_b   1.000
_cell.length_c   1.000
_cell.angle_alpha   90.00
_cell.angle_beta   90.00
_cell.angle_gamma   90.00
#
_symmetry.space_group_name_H-M   'P 1'
#
loop_
_entity.id
_entity.type
_entity.pdbx_description
1 polymer ?
#
loop_
_entity_poly.entity_id
_entity_poly.type
_entity_poly.pdbx_seq_one_letter_code
_entity_poly.pdbx_strand_id
1 'polypeptide(L)'
;MKCPYRSGFRRVADWPDRCERVRILLRAIAFELSICIEPSEQSRLAAALVRLRRLLLFLGLEKECQREEWICQLPPNTLLPLLLDIICERWLFQ
;
A
#
# COMPACT_ATOMS: atom_id res chain seq x y z
N MET A 1 -7.98 16.95 7.76
CA MET A 1 -7.50 15.66 8.31
C MET A 1 -6.24 15.23 7.55
N LYS A 2 -5.13 14.96 8.23
CA LYS A 2 -3.90 14.47 7.57
C LYS A 2 -4.02 12.95 7.38
N CYS A 3 -4.21 12.48 6.15
CA CYS A 3 -4.18 11.04 5.86
C CYS A 3 -2.76 10.50 6.15
N PRO A 4 -2.59 9.61 7.15
CA PRO A 4 -1.27 9.12 7.56
C PRO A 4 -0.56 8.33 6.46
N TYR A 5 -1.31 7.82 5.48
CA TYR A 5 -0.80 7.11 4.30
C TYR A 5 0.07 8.00 3.38
N ARG A 6 -0.14 9.31 3.35
CA ARG A 6 0.55 10.23 2.43
C ARG A 6 2.06 10.35 2.69
N SER A 7 2.48 10.27 3.96
CA SER A 7 3.87 10.46 4.36
C SER A 7 4.74 9.20 4.14
N GLY A 8 4.19 8.02 4.43
CA GLY A 8 4.85 6.74 4.15
C GLY A 8 4.91 6.43 2.64
N PHE A 9 3.87 6.80 1.90
CA PHE A 9 3.84 6.64 0.45
C PHE A 9 4.95 7.47 -0.23
N ARG A 10 5.20 8.71 0.23
CA ARG A 10 6.26 9.58 -0.33
C ARG A 10 7.67 8.99 -0.25
N ARG A 11 7.99 8.25 0.82
CA ARG A 11 9.30 7.59 0.99
C ARG A 11 9.52 6.41 0.05
N VAL A 12 8.43 5.80 -0.42
CA VAL A 12 8.46 4.64 -1.33
C VAL A 12 8.15 5.04 -2.78
N ALA A 13 7.58 6.24 -2.97
CA ALA A 13 7.20 6.79 -4.28
C ALA A 13 8.39 6.92 -5.23
N ASP A 14 9.58 7.25 -4.71
CA ASP A 14 10.79 7.49 -5.50
C ASP A 14 11.56 6.20 -5.85
N TRP A 15 11.09 5.02 -5.42
CA TRP A 15 11.78 3.77 -5.70
C TRP A 15 11.49 3.25 -7.11
N PRO A 16 12.53 2.95 -7.93
CA PRO A 16 12.33 2.17 -9.14
C PRO A 16 11.87 0.77 -8.75
N ASP A 17 10.92 0.23 -9.50
CA ASP A 17 10.30 -1.09 -9.24
C ASP A 17 9.71 -1.24 -7.84
N ARG A 18 9.08 -0.17 -7.31
CA ARG A 18 8.48 -0.12 -5.97
C ARG A 18 7.64 -1.35 -5.60
N CYS A 19 6.85 -1.90 -6.53
CA CYS A 19 6.06 -3.12 -6.29
C CYS A 19 6.93 -4.36 -6.05
N GLU A 20 8.06 -4.50 -6.75
CA GLU A 20 9.01 -5.60 -6.59
C GLU A 20 9.70 -5.49 -5.23
N ARG A 21 10.20 -4.29 -4.90
CA ARG A 21 10.89 -4.03 -3.62
C ARG A 21 9.98 -4.25 -2.42
N VAL A 22 8.72 -3.80 -2.48
CA VAL A 22 7.76 -4.03 -1.40
C VAL A 22 7.41 -5.53 -1.28
N ARG A 23 7.33 -6.28 -2.40
CA ARG A 23 7.16 -7.75 -2.35
C ARG A 23 8.35 -8.45 -1.70
N ILE A 24 9.57 -8.01 -2.00
CA ILE A 24 10.80 -8.53 -1.36
C ILE A 24 10.77 -8.27 0.14
N LEU A 25 10.47 -7.03 0.57
CA LEU A 25 10.35 -6.68 1.98
C LEU A 25 9.25 -7.48 2.68
N LEU A 26 8.12 -7.69 2.03
CA LEU A 26 7.04 -8.50 2.62
C LEU A 26 7.49 -9.93 2.86
N ARG A 27 8.20 -10.54 1.91
CA ARG A 27 8.77 -11.89 2.07
C ARG A 27 9.82 -11.93 3.17
N ALA A 28 10.70 -10.94 3.25
CA ALA A 28 11.72 -10.84 4.30
C ALA A 28 11.09 -10.74 5.70
N ILE A 29 10.11 -9.84 5.90
CA ILE A 29 9.44 -9.70 7.21
C ILE A 29 8.60 -10.94 7.55
N ALA A 30 7.97 -11.59 6.57
CA ALA A 30 7.25 -12.85 6.79
C ALA A 30 8.19 -13.97 7.24
N PHE A 31 9.39 -14.03 6.67
CA PHE A 31 10.43 -14.96 7.10
C PHE A 31 10.90 -14.65 8.53
N GLU A 32 11.25 -13.40 8.81
CA GLU A 32 11.64 -12.96 10.17
C GLU A 32 10.56 -13.29 11.21
N LEU A 33 9.29 -13.05 10.89
CA LEU A 33 8.16 -13.40 11.76
C LEU A 33 8.11 -14.92 12.05
N SER A 34 8.41 -15.75 11.06
CA SER A 34 8.34 -17.21 11.19
C SER A 34 9.42 -17.81 12.10
N ILE A 35 10.55 -17.11 12.25
CA ILE A 35 11.68 -17.52 13.10
C ILE A 35 11.77 -16.71 14.41
N CYS A 36 10.98 -15.64 14.55
CA CYS A 36 10.97 -14.78 15.71
C CYS A 36 10.37 -15.50 16.92
N ILE A 37 11.11 -15.55 18.03
CA ILE A 37 10.68 -16.22 19.27
C ILE A 37 10.14 -15.19 20.29
N GLU A 38 10.56 -13.92 20.18
CA GLU A 38 10.19 -12.86 21.12
C GLU A 38 8.80 -12.27 20.79
N PRO A 39 7.82 -12.29 21.73
CA PRO A 39 6.44 -11.86 21.47
C PRO A 39 6.26 -10.38 21.09
N SER A 40 7.08 -9.48 21.64
CA SER A 40 6.98 -8.04 21.35
C SER A 40 7.46 -7.72 19.92
N GLU A 41 8.52 -8.41 19.47
CA GLU A 41 9.05 -8.34 18.12
C GLU A 41 8.11 -9.01 17.11
N GLN A 42 7.50 -10.14 17.45
CA GLN A 42 6.45 -10.76 16.64
C GLN A 42 5.29 -9.78 16.37
N SER A 43 4.82 -9.09 17.41
CA SER A 43 3.74 -8.10 17.28
C SER A 43 4.13 -6.93 16.37
N ARG A 44 5.39 -6.46 16.50
CA ARG A 44 5.93 -5.37 15.69
C ARG A 44 6.10 -5.77 14.22
N LEU A 45 6.60 -6.98 13.96
CA LEU A 45 6.77 -7.55 12.62
C LEU A 45 5.41 -7.84 11.96
N ALA A 46 4.43 -8.35 12.71
CA ALA A 46 3.07 -8.54 12.22
C ALA A 46 2.42 -7.21 11.82
N ALA A 47 2.57 -6.16 12.63
CA ALA A 47 2.10 -4.82 12.29
C ALA A 47 2.79 -4.27 11.03
N ALA A 48 4.10 -4.53 10.87
CA ALA A 48 4.84 -4.15 9.66
C ALA A 48 4.34 -4.91 8.42
N LEU A 49 4.10 -6.22 8.53
CA LEU A 49 3.52 -7.04 7.45
C LEU A 49 2.17 -6.52 6.99
N VAL A 50 1.27 -6.20 7.92
CA VAL A 50 -0.05 -5.66 7.58
C VAL A 50 0.08 -4.29 6.88
N ARG A 51 1.03 -3.45 7.31
CA ARG A 51 1.32 -2.16 6.65
C ARG A 51 1.87 -2.37 5.23
N LEU A 52 2.83 -3.29 5.03
CA LEU A 52 3.38 -3.60 3.71
C LEU A 52 2.34 -4.23 2.78
N ARG A 53 1.48 -5.10 3.28
CA ARG A 53 0.39 -5.70 2.49
C ARG A 53 -0.60 -4.65 2.01
N ARG A 54 -0.98 -3.70 2.88
CA ARG A 54 -1.81 -2.55 2.49
C ARG A 54 -1.12 -1.68 1.43
N LEU A 55 0.19 -1.47 1.56
CA LEU A 55 0.96 -0.74 0.56
C LEU A 55 0.96 -1.46 -0.80
N LEU A 56 1.11 -2.79 -0.84
CA LEU A 56 1.01 -3.55 -2.09
C LEU A 56 -0.37 -3.47 -2.73
N LEU A 57 -1.43 -3.58 -1.93
CA LEU A 57 -2.80 -3.42 -2.43
C LEU A 57 -2.98 -2.03 -3.06
N PHE A 58 -2.48 -0.99 -2.39
CA PHE A 58 -2.55 0.36 -2.91
C PHE A 58 -1.74 0.55 -4.20
N LEU A 59 -0.54 -0.03 -4.28
CA LEU A 59 0.29 -0.01 -5.50
C LEU A 59 -0.35 -0.81 -6.65
N GLY A 60 -1.05 -1.89 -6.35
CA GLY A 60 -1.84 -2.65 -7.33
C GLY A 60 -3.02 -1.82 -7.83
N LEU A 61 -3.76 -1.18 -6.92
CA LEU A 61 -4.86 -0.28 -7.25
C LEU A 61 -4.41 0.88 -8.14
N GLU A 62 -3.26 1.49 -7.84
CA GLU A 62 -2.68 2.55 -8.68
C GLU A 62 -2.42 2.08 -10.11
N LYS A 63 -1.88 0.87 -10.29
CA LYS A 63 -1.67 0.29 -11.62
C LYS A 63 -2.98 0.03 -12.36
N GLU A 64 -3.99 -0.50 -11.67
CA GLU A 64 -5.30 -0.71 -12.28
C GLU A 64 -5.97 0.63 -12.60
N CYS A 65 -5.85 1.66 -11.75
CA CYS A 65 -6.35 3.00 -12.05
C CYS A 65 -5.70 3.56 -13.32
N GLN A 66 -4.38 3.45 -13.46
CA GLN A 66 -3.67 3.90 -14.66
C GLN A 66 -4.11 3.12 -15.91
N ARG A 67 -4.37 1.82 -15.76
CA ARG A 67 -4.85 0.97 -16.85
C ARG A 67 -6.26 1.37 -17.28
N GLU A 68 -7.17 1.57 -16.35
CA GLU A 68 -8.55 2.00 -16.62
C GLU A 68 -8.58 3.42 -17.19
N GLU A 69 -7.74 4.34 -16.68
CA GLU A 69 -7.57 5.68 -17.25
C GLU A 69 -7.14 5.60 -18.72
N TRP A 70 -6.22 4.71 -19.04
CA TRP A 70 -5.77 4.50 -20.41
C TRP A 70 -6.85 3.92 -21.32
N ILE A 71 -7.60 2.91 -20.85
CA ILE A 71 -8.70 2.27 -21.61
C ILE A 71 -9.83 3.28 -21.86
N CYS A 72 -10.20 4.06 -20.85
CA CYS A 72 -11.29 5.04 -20.92
C CYS A 72 -10.85 6.40 -21.49
N GLN A 73 -9.59 6.56 -21.90
CA GLN A 73 -9.00 7.82 -22.36
C GLN A 73 -9.18 8.99 -21.36
N LEU A 74 -9.13 8.67 -20.07
CA LEU A 74 -9.18 9.67 -19.00
C LEU A 74 -7.81 10.30 -18.78
N PRO A 75 -7.76 11.53 -18.26
CA PRO A 75 -6.49 12.13 -17.85
C PRO A 75 -5.80 11.28 -16.78
N PRO A 76 -4.45 11.19 -16.80
CA PRO A 76 -3.71 10.39 -15.82
C PRO A 76 -3.87 10.96 -14.41
N ASN A 77 -3.92 10.08 -13.41
CA ASN A 77 -4.10 10.41 -11.99
C ASN A 77 -5.46 11.05 -11.64
N THR A 78 -6.52 10.72 -12.37
CA THR A 78 -7.88 11.17 -12.08
C THR A 78 -8.63 10.16 -11.22
N LEU A 79 -8.47 8.86 -11.48
CA LEU A 79 -9.17 7.78 -10.79
C LEU A 79 -8.59 7.49 -9.40
N LEU A 80 -7.27 7.54 -9.25
CA LEU A 80 -6.63 7.22 -7.97
C LEU A 80 -7.05 8.14 -6.81
N PRO A 81 -7.12 9.47 -6.96
CA PRO A 81 -7.64 10.37 -5.92
C PRO A 81 -9.12 10.09 -5.60
N LEU A 82 -9.95 9.87 -6.62
CA LEU A 82 -11.39 9.58 -6.43
C LEU A 82 -11.60 8.28 -5.66
N LEU A 83 -10.88 7.21 -6.01
CA LEU A 83 -10.90 5.94 -5.28
C LEU A 83 -10.39 6.09 -3.85
N LEU A 84 -9.34 6.89 -3.65
CA LEU A 84 -8.85 7.19 -2.31
C LEU A 84 -9.87 7.95 -1.47
N ASP A 85 -10.59 8.90 -2.06
CA ASP A 85 -11.63 9.66 -1.36
C ASP A 85 -12.78 8.73 -0.97
N ILE A 86 -13.25 7.86 -1.87
CA ILE A 86 -14.27 6.82 -1.60
C ILE A 86 -13.84 5.87 -0.48
N ILE A 87 -12.59 5.39 -0.51
CA ILE A 87 -12.07 4.45 0.50
C ILE A 87 -11.80 5.15 1.85
N CYS A 88 -11.38 6.42 1.83
CA CYS A 88 -11.13 7.21 3.04
C CYS A 88 -12.40 7.79 3.65
N GLU A 89 -13.50 7.83 2.90
CA GLU A 89 -14.83 8.11 3.44
C GLU A 89 -15.30 6.96 4.33
N ARG A 90 -15.06 7.15 5.63
CA ARG A 90 -15.48 6.28 6.73
C ARG A 90 -16.98 5.96 6.76
N TRP A 91 -17.80 6.62 5.94
CA TRP A 91 -19.27 6.53 5.92
C TRP A 91 -19.81 5.50 4.92
N LEU A 92 -19.00 4.99 3.99
CA LEU A 92 -19.47 4.07 2.94
C LEU A 92 -19.67 2.61 3.42
N PHE A 93 -19.27 2.31 4.66
CA PHE A 93 -19.46 1.03 5.32
C PHE A 93 -20.28 1.17 6.62
N GLN A 94 -21.16 2.18 6.69
CA GLN A 94 -22.10 2.33 7.80
C GLN A 94 -23.37 1.52 7.57
#